data_AF-A0A2T4S1X6-F1
#
_entry.id   AF-A0A2T4S1X6-F1
#
_cell.length_a   1.000
_cell.length_b   1.000
_cell.length_c   1.000
_cell.angle_alpha   90.00
_cell.angle_beta   90.00
_cell.angle_gamma   90.00
#
_symmetry.space_group_name_H-M   'P 1'
#
loop_
_entity.id
_entity.type
_entity.pdbx_description
1 polymer ?
#
loop_
_entity_poly.entity_id
_entity_poly.type
_entity_poly.pdbx_seq_one_letter_code
_entity_poly.pdbx_strand_id
1 'polypeptide(L)' 'MESTYIFGHKSPDTDAINSAIIMAEFEQLNGNTSAKAYRLGEVGPETQYALDYFKVEAPELLSDDL' A
#
# COMPACT_ATOMS: atom_id res chain seq x y z
N MET A 1 9.79 17.95 -4.99
CA MET A 1 9.48 17.26 -3.72
C MET A 1 9.82 15.80 -3.94
N GLU A 2 10.51 15.19 -3.01
CA GLU A 2 10.93 13.79 -3.12
C GLU A 2 9.74 12.90 -2.74
N SER A 3 9.39 11.92 -3.57
CA SER A 3 8.28 11.00 -3.33
C SER A 3 8.81 9.72 -2.67
N THR A 4 8.14 9.23 -1.62
CA THR A 4 8.50 7.96 -0.97
C THR A 4 7.48 6.90 -1.34
N TYR A 5 7.92 5.88 -2.08
CA TYR A 5 7.08 4.77 -2.55
C TYR A 5 7.24 3.57 -1.61
N ILE A 6 6.15 3.12 -1.01
CA ILE A 6 6.16 2.05 -0.01
C ILE A 6 5.33 0.88 -0.55
N PHE A 7 5.94 -0.29 -0.70
CA PHE A 7 5.31 -1.47 -1.27
C PHE A 7 5.89 -2.76 -0.70
N GLY A 8 5.10 -3.83 -0.75
CA GLY A 8 5.53 -5.20 -0.43
C GLY A 8 6.10 -5.95 -1.64
N HIS A 9 5.99 -7.29 -1.63
CA HIS A 9 6.50 -8.14 -2.72
C HIS A 9 5.53 -8.27 -3.91
N LYS A 10 6.00 -8.85 -5.04
CA LYS A 10 5.30 -8.91 -6.34
C LYS A 10 3.99 -9.71 -6.35
N SER A 11 3.87 -10.71 -5.49
CA SER A 11 2.66 -11.53 -5.36
C SER A 11 2.04 -11.25 -4.01
N PRO A 12 1.57 -10.01 -3.77
CA PRO A 12 1.36 -9.51 -2.42
C PRO A 12 0.31 -10.33 -1.69
N ASP A 13 0.67 -10.74 -0.48
CA ASP A 13 -0.26 -11.30 0.49
C ASP A 13 -0.85 -10.18 1.37
N THR A 14 -1.72 -10.56 2.30
CA THR A 14 -2.41 -9.60 3.18
C THR A 14 -1.43 -8.78 4.02
N ASP A 15 -0.31 -9.36 4.46
CA ASP A 15 0.73 -8.61 5.16
C ASP A 15 1.40 -7.58 4.24
N ALA A 16 1.83 -7.98 3.04
CA ALA A 16 2.45 -7.07 2.08
C ALA A 16 1.59 -5.83 1.76
N ILE A 17 0.28 -6.00 1.58
CA ILE A 17 -0.65 -4.88 1.34
C ILE A 17 -0.86 -4.04 2.60
N ASN A 18 -1.19 -4.67 3.72
CA ASN A 18 -1.54 -3.94 4.94
C ASN A 18 -0.33 -3.21 5.53
N SER A 19 0.84 -3.84 5.54
CA SER A 19 2.08 -3.23 6.00
C SER A 19 2.47 -2.02 5.13
N ALA A 20 2.21 -2.05 3.82
CA ALA A 20 2.44 -0.89 2.96
C ALA A 20 1.52 0.29 3.31
N ILE A 21 0.23 0.03 3.56
CA ILE A 21 -0.75 1.05 3.99
C ILE A 21 -0.34 1.64 5.34
N ILE A 22 -0.07 0.78 6.32
CA ILE A 22 0.28 1.19 7.69
C ILE A 22 1.57 2.02 7.70
N MET A 23 2.58 1.60 6.93
CA MET A 23 3.86 2.31 6.88
C MET A 23 3.73 3.66 6.17
N ALA A 24 2.90 3.78 5.12
CA ALA A 24 2.63 5.06 4.49
C ALA A 24 1.94 6.05 5.45
N GLU A 25 0.94 5.58 6.20
CA GLU A 25 0.29 6.37 7.24
C GLU A 25 1.29 6.78 8.34
N PHE A 26 2.12 5.85 8.82
CA PHE A 26 3.15 6.13 9.82
C PHE A 26 4.15 7.20 9.38
N GLU A 27 4.63 7.12 8.14
CA GLU A 27 5.54 8.12 7.56
C GLU A 27 4.86 9.50 7.45
N GLN A 28 3.61 9.56 7.02
CA GLN A 28 2.84 10.81 6.94
C GLN A 28 2.66 11.43 8.32
N LEU A 29 2.30 10.63 9.33
CA LEU A 29 2.20 11.06 10.72
C LEU A 29 3.54 11.54 11.30
N ASN A 30 4.66 11.07 10.75
CA ASN A 30 6.02 11.45 11.15
C ASN A 30 6.64 12.58 10.30
N GLY A 31 5.85 13.23 9.45
CA GLY A 31 6.25 14.42 8.69
C GLY A 31 6.72 14.15 7.27
N ASN A 32 6.77 12.89 6.83
CA ASN A 32 7.01 12.53 5.43
C ASN A 32 5.66 12.50 4.68
N THR A 33 5.13 13.69 4.37
CA THR A 33 3.81 13.85 3.74
C THR A 33 3.75 13.39 2.28
N SER A 34 4.88 13.03 1.67
CA SER A 34 4.97 12.49 0.31
C SER A 34 5.07 10.96 0.27
N ALA A 35 4.94 10.27 1.40
CA ALA A 35 4.89 8.82 1.47
C ALA A 35 3.55 8.27 0.96
N LYS A 36 3.60 7.28 0.07
CA LYS A 36 2.40 6.64 -0.51
C LYS A 36 2.58 5.13 -0.64
N ALA A 37 1.53 4.39 -0.27
CA ALA A 37 1.46 2.95 -0.39
C ALA A 37 1.15 2.52 -1.83
N TYR A 38 1.83 1.47 -2.29
CA TYR A 38 1.61 0.83 -3.58
C TYR A 38 1.60 -0.69 -3.43
N ARG A 39 0.96 -1.35 -4.39
CA ARG A 39 1.04 -2.80 -4.58
C ARG A 39 1.82 -3.13 -5.85
N LEU A 40 2.44 -4.30 -5.89
CA LEU A 40 3.21 -4.79 -7.05
C LEU A 40 2.50 -5.91 -7.82
N GLY A 41 1.26 -6.23 -7.43
CA GLY A 41 0.47 -7.30 -8.04
C GLY A 41 -1.01 -7.17 -7.73
N GLU A 42 -1.78 -8.17 -8.12
CA GLU A 42 -3.22 -8.26 -7.88
C GLU A 42 -3.53 -8.48 -6.40
N VAL A 43 -4.69 -7.97 -5.94
CA VAL A 43 -5.17 -8.16 -4.57
C VAL A 43 -5.87 -9.51 -4.45
N GLY A 44 -5.38 -10.38 -3.58
CA GLY A 44 -5.99 -11.68 -3.32
C GLY A 44 -7.31 -11.59 -2.53
N PRO A 45 -8.15 -12.65 -2.53
CA PRO A 45 -9.46 -12.63 -1.88
C PRO A 45 -9.40 -12.47 -0.36
N GLU A 46 -8.37 -13.01 0.31
CA GLU A 46 -8.15 -12.80 1.75
C GLU A 46 -7.93 -11.32 2.07
N THR A 47 -7.05 -10.68 1.29
CA THR A 47 -6.73 -9.26 1.45
C THR A 47 -7.93 -8.40 1.11
N GLN A 48 -8.63 -8.70 0.02
CA GLN A 48 -9.84 -7.99 -0.38
C GLN A 48 -10.91 -8.06 0.71
N TYR A 49 -11.11 -9.22 1.33
CA TYR A 49 -12.04 -9.36 2.45
C TYR A 49 -11.69 -8.41 3.61
N ALA A 50 -10.41 -8.32 3.98
CA ALA A 50 -9.97 -7.40 5.03
C ALA A 50 -10.20 -5.93 4.63
N LEU A 51 -9.82 -5.55 3.41
CA LEU A 51 -10.01 -4.20 2.88
C LEU A 51 -11.49 -3.79 2.87
N ASP A 52 -12.37 -4.67 2.38
CA ASP A 52 -13.81 -4.44 2.36
C ASP A 52 -14.41 -4.33 3.77
N TYR A 53 -13.99 -5.21 4.67
CA TYR A 53 -14.47 -5.24 6.05
C TYR A 53 -14.13 -3.94 6.79
N PHE A 54 -12.90 -3.44 6.61
CA PHE A 54 -12.43 -2.19 7.23
C PHE A 54 -12.71 -0.94 6.39
N LYS A 55 -13.32 -1.07 5.20
CA LYS A 55 -13.60 0.03 4.26
C LYS A 55 -12.34 0.83 3.88
N VAL A 56 -11.25 0.10 3.63
CA VAL A 56 -9.97 0.66 3.20
C VAL A 56 -9.80 0.37 1.71
N GLU A 57 -9.40 1.38 0.94
CA GLU A 57 -9.11 1.20 -0.48
C GLU A 57 -7.79 0.45 -0.67
N ALA A 58 -7.74 -0.43 -1.68
CA ALA A 58 -6.51 -1.09 -2.06
C ALA A 58 -5.46 -0.06 -2.54
N PRO A 59 -4.16 -0.24 -2.24
CA PRO A 59 -3.11 0.61 -2.78
C PRO A 59 -3.09 0.59 -4.31
N GLU A 60 -2.62 1.69 -4.91
CA GLU A 60 -2.43 1.78 -6.35
C GLU A 60 -1.38 0.75 -6.83
N LEU A 61 -1.59 0.18 -8.02
CA LEU A 61 -0.56 -0.65 -8.66
C LEU A 61 0.60 0.27 -9.06
N LEU A 62 1.82 -0.08 -8.65
CA LEU A 62 3.02 0.63 -9.11
C LEU A 62 3.19 0.38 -10.61
N SER A 63 3.09 1.43 -11.42
CA SER A 63 3.33 1.39 -12.86
C SER A 63 4.64 2.09 -13.21
N ASP A 64 5.16 1.78 -14.41
CA ASP A 64 6.42 2.35 -14.92
C ASP A 64 6.34 3.86 -15.22
N ASP A 65 5.15 4.46 -15.12
CA ASP A 65 4.87 5.86 -15.45
C ASP A 65 5.01 6.81 -14.23
N LEU A 66 5.60 6.34 -13.13
CA LEU A 66 5.84 7.08 -11.88
C LEU A 66 7.19 7.81 -11.83
#